data_AF-X1TTJ3-F1
#
_entry.id   AF-X1TTJ3-F1
#
_cell.length_a   1.000
_cell.length_b   1.000
_cell.length_c   1.000
_cell.angle_alpha   90.00
_cell.angle_beta   90.00
_cell.angle_gamma   90.00
#
_symmetry.space_group_name_H-M   'P 1'
#
loop_
_entity.id
_entity.type
_entity.pdbx_description
1 polymer ?
#
loop_
_entity_poly.entity_id
_entity_poly.type
_entity_poly.pdbx_seq_one_letter_code
_entity_poly.pdbx_strand_id
1 'polypeptide(L)' 'HAGDLPNLIVKEDGTVKAQLVAPNVNLSEEKNGLFTKNGTAIVIHEGKDDGMSQPAGNAGKRIACGVIKKK' A
#
# COMPACT_ATOMS: atom_id res chain seq x y z
N HIS A 1 -5.61 7.89 4.32
CA HIS A 1 -4.64 8.68 3.53
C HIS A 1 -4.79 8.40 2.03
N ALA A 2 -4.11 9.17 1.15
CA ALA A 2 -4.17 8.95 -0.30
C ALA A 2 -3.60 7.58 -0.72
N GLY A 3 -2.66 7.06 0.06
CA GLY A 3 -2.02 5.75 -0.16
C GLY A 3 -2.75 4.55 0.45
N ASP A 4 -3.90 4.74 1.11
CA ASP A 4 -4.64 3.62 1.70
C ASP A 4 -5.25 2.76 0.58
N LEU A 5 -5.17 1.44 0.75
CA LEU A 5 -5.69 0.45 -0.18
C LEU A 5 -6.53 -0.59 0.58
N PRO A 6 -7.47 -1.29 -0.09
CA PRO A 6 -8.20 -2.39 0.53
C PRO A 6 -7.26 -3.49 1.05
N ASN A 7 -7.68 -4.16 2.12
CA ASN A 7 -6.97 -5.31 2.67
C ASN A 7 -6.81 -6.44 1.64
N LEU A 8 -5.64 -7.09 1.64
CA LEU A 8 -5.40 -8.30 0.86
C LEU A 8 -6.12 -9.49 1.49
N ILE A 9 -6.74 -10.33 0.66
CA ILE A 9 -7.32 -11.60 1.08
C ILE A 9 -6.38 -12.72 0.64
N VAL A 10 -5.59 -13.22 1.59
CA VAL A 10 -4.59 -14.26 1.37
C VAL A 10 -5.25 -15.63 1.49
N LYS A 11 -4.91 -16.54 0.59
CA LYS A 11 -5.39 -17.93 0.62
C LYS A 11 -4.69 -18.72 1.73
N GLU A 12 -5.23 -19.89 2.05
CA GLU A 12 -4.65 -20.81 3.04
C GLU A 12 -3.21 -21.23 2.72
N ASP A 13 -2.83 -21.26 1.44
CA ASP A 13 -1.47 -21.57 0.97
C ASP A 13 -0.49 -20.39 1.10
N GLY A 14 -0.92 -19.26 1.67
CA GLY A 14 -0.11 -18.06 1.83
C GLY A 14 0.03 -17.20 0.57
N THR A 15 -0.64 -17.56 -0.53
CA THR A 15 -0.58 -16.79 -1.79
C THR A 15 -1.73 -15.78 -1.91
N VAL A 16 -1.47 -14.69 -2.63
CA VAL A 16 -2.49 -13.72 -3.00
C VAL A 16 -2.20 -13.16 -4.39
N LYS A 17 -3.26 -13.01 -5.19
CA LYS A 17 -3.24 -12.24 -6.44
C LYS A 17 -4.36 -11.21 -6.34
N ALA A 18 -3.99 -9.94 -6.35
CA ALA A 18 -4.93 -8.84 -6.22
C ALA A 18 -4.80 -7.89 -7.41
N GLN A 19 -5.95 -7.36 -7.85
CA GLN A 19 -6.01 -6.22 -8.75
C GLN A 19 -6.77 -5.12 -8.00
N LEU A 20 -6.07 -4.06 -7.65
CA LEU A 20 -6.58 -2.96 -6.84
C LEU A 20 -6.45 -1.66 -7.62
N VAL A 21 -7.40 -0.76 -7.43
CA VAL A 21 -7.33 0.60 -7.94
C VAL A 21 -7.02 1.53 -6.78
N ALA A 22 -6.02 2.39 -6.96
CA ALA A 22 -5.63 3.43 -6.02
C ALA A 22 -6.13 4.79 -6.56
N PRO A 23 -7.40 5.17 -6.32
CA PRO A 23 -8.02 6.29 -7.04
C PRO A 23 -7.45 7.66 -6.68
N ASN A 24 -6.73 7.73 -5.56
CA ASN A 24 -6.24 8.99 -4.99
C ASN A 24 -4.78 9.29 -5.33
N VAL A 25 -4.12 8.44 -6.13
CA VAL A 25 -2.71 8.58 -6.53
C VAL A 25 -2.53 8.38 -8.03
N ASN A 26 -1.42 8.85 -8.55
CA ASN A 26 -1.07 8.71 -9.97
C ASN A 26 0.42 8.41 -10.16
N LEU A 27 0.79 7.96 -11.37
CA LEU A 27 2.17 7.68 -11.74
C LEU A 27 2.83 8.92 -12.37
N SER A 28 2.96 9.99 -11.60
CA SER A 28 3.69 11.21 -11.97
C SER A 28 4.54 11.75 -10.81
N GLU A 29 5.20 12.88 -11.04
CA GLU A 29 5.93 13.67 -10.03
C GLU A 29 5.08 14.83 -9.47
N GLU A 30 3.82 14.97 -9.92
CA GLU A 30 2.93 16.06 -9.52
C GLU A 30 2.16 15.73 -8.22
N LYS A 31 1.10 16.50 -7.92
CA LYS A 31 0.25 16.28 -6.74
C LYS A 31 -0.30 14.84 -6.74
N ASN A 32 -0.19 14.18 -5.60
CA ASN A 32 -0.53 12.76 -5.40
C ASN A 32 0.26 11.79 -6.32
N GLY A 33 1.37 12.26 -6.90
CA GLY A 33 2.29 11.45 -7.67
C GLY A 33 3.10 10.51 -6.80
N LEU A 34 3.26 9.27 -7.24
CA LEU A 34 4.05 8.26 -6.54
C LEU A 34 5.56 8.40 -6.80
N PHE A 35 5.99 9.21 -7.77
CA PHE A 35 7.42 9.44 -8.03
C PHE A 35 7.93 10.63 -7.22
N THR A 36 7.94 10.48 -5.90
CA THR A 36 8.43 11.54 -4.99
C THR A 36 9.97 11.53 -4.91
N LYS A 37 10.56 12.65 -4.48
CA LYS A 37 12.02 12.77 -4.27
C LYS A 37 12.57 11.74 -3.27
N ASN A 38 11.78 11.34 -2.27
CA ASN A 38 12.18 10.36 -1.25
C ASN A 38 11.82 8.91 -1.66
N GLY A 39 11.22 8.72 -2.84
CA GLY A 39 10.68 7.44 -3.29
C GLY A 39 9.33 7.10 -2.64
N THR A 40 8.67 6.11 -3.20
CA THR A 40 7.42 5.55 -2.67
C THR A 40 7.49 4.03 -2.72
N ALA A 41 6.82 3.37 -1.78
CA ALA A 41 6.75 1.92 -1.73
C ALA A 41 5.33 1.43 -1.44
N ILE A 42 5.01 0.25 -1.97
CA ILE A 42 3.86 -0.55 -1.52
C ILE A 42 4.34 -1.39 -0.35
N VAL A 43 3.58 -1.39 0.75
CA VAL A 43 3.91 -2.08 1.99
C VAL A 43 2.80 -3.05 2.37
N ILE A 44 3.19 -4.27 2.76
CA ILE A 44 2.27 -5.25 3.34
C ILE A 44 2.52 -5.29 4.85
N HIS A 45 1.43 -5.22 5.62
CA HIS A 45 1.47 -5.29 7.08
C HIS A 45 1.11 -6.71 7.57
N GLU A 46 1.50 -7.05 8.81
CA GLU A 46 1.28 -8.37 9.41
C GLU A 46 -0.21 -8.64 9.71
N GLY A 47 -0.98 -7.59 9.96
CA GLY A 47 -2.38 -7.64 10.32
C GLY A 47 -3.28 -6.86 9.35
N LYS A 48 -4.58 -7.00 9.59
CA LYS A 48 -5.63 -6.29 8.86
C LYS A 48 -5.65 -4.81 9.26
N ASP A 49 -5.76 -3.93 8.28
CA ASP A 49 -6.08 -2.52 8.49
C ASP A 49 -7.56 -2.36 8.89
N ASP A 50 -7.82 -1.71 10.03
CA ASP A 50 -9.16 -1.46 10.57
C ASP A 50 -9.88 -0.25 9.93
N GLY A 51 -9.20 0.53 9.09
CA GLY A 51 -9.72 1.68 8.36
C GLY A 51 -9.99 2.93 9.21
N MET A 52 -9.63 2.92 10.50
CA MET A 52 -9.97 3.99 11.45
C MET A 52 -8.78 4.47 12.26
N SER A 53 -8.02 3.53 12.83
CA SER A 53 -6.98 3.81 13.81
C SER A 53 -5.79 4.52 13.17
N GLN A 54 -5.29 5.55 13.83
CA GLN A 54 -4.12 6.28 13.36
C GLN A 54 -2.83 5.65 13.90
N PRO A 55 -1.71 5.68 13.16
CA PRO A 55 -1.57 6.25 11.81
C PRO A 55 -1.86 5.26 10.67
N ALA A 56 -1.97 3.96 10.95
CA ALA A 56 -1.96 2.89 9.94
C ALA A 56 -2.90 1.72 10.28
N GLY A 57 -4.10 2.04 10.77
CA GLY A 57 -5.21 1.09 10.91
C GLY A 57 -4.97 -0.09 11.85
N ASN A 58 -4.10 0.07 12.85
CA ASN A 58 -3.66 -1.03 13.73
C ASN A 58 -3.15 -2.28 12.98
N ALA A 59 -2.63 -2.11 11.76
CA ALA A 59 -2.21 -3.22 10.91
C ALA A 59 -0.93 -3.94 11.40
N GLY A 60 -0.28 -3.44 12.44
CA GLY A 60 0.92 -4.04 13.03
C GLY A 60 2.20 -3.76 12.25
N LYS A 61 3.16 -4.68 12.31
CA LYS A 61 4.49 -4.55 11.68
C LYS A 61 4.41 -4.59 10.15
N ARG A 62 5.40 -3.96 9.50
CA ARG A 62 5.63 -4.05 8.05
C ARG A 62 6.40 -5.33 7.73
N ILE A 63 5.82 -6.21 6.93
CA ILE A 63 6.39 -7.56 6.65
C ILE A 63 6.91 -7.71 5.21
N ALA A 64 6.49 -6.86 4.28
CA ALA A 64 7.05 -6.81 2.93
C ALA A 64 6.99 -5.38 2.37
N CYS A 65 7.89 -5.09 1.44
CA CYS A 65 8.01 -3.78 0.80
C CYS A 65 8.43 -3.94 -0.67
N GLY A 66 7.79 -3.18 -1.55
CA GLY A 66 8.15 -3.06 -2.96
C GLY A 66 8.28 -1.60 -3.37
N VAL A 67 9.46 -1.18 -3.82
CA VAL A 67 9.70 0.19 -4.26
C VAL A 67 9.02 0.45 -5.60
N ILE A 68 8.26 1.55 -5.67
CA ILE A 68 7.69 2.08 -6.91
C ILE A 68 8.71 3.04 -7.52
N LYS A 69 9.25 2.68 -8.68
CA LYS A 69 10.20 3.50 -9.43
C LYS A 69 9.89 3.47 -10.92
N LYS A 70 10.32 4.50 -11.64
CA LYS A 70 10.33 4.49 -13.11
C LYS A 70 11.21 3.32 -13.59
N LYS A 71 10.85 2.76 -14.75
CA LYS A 71 11.73 1.83 -15.45
C LYS A 71 12.96 2.54 -15.96
#